data_AF-A0A953XFH7-F1
#
_entry.id   AF-A0A953XFH7-F1
#
_cell.length_a   1.000
_cell.length_b   1.000
_cell.length_c   1.000
_cell.angle_alpha   90.00
_cell.angle_beta   90.00
_cell.angle_gamma   90.00
#
_symmetry.space_group_name_H-M   'P 1'
#
loop_
_entity.id
_entity.type
_entity.pdbx_description
1 polymer ?
#
loop_
_entity_poly.entity_id
_entity_poly.type
_entity_poly.pdbx_seq_one_letter_code
_entity_poly.pdbx_strand_id
1 'polypeptide(L)'
;YAVEITGAVWIDALAGAAIALALIWGATGIARRAFDILMDKELPPDDRARIEAIVHANPAARGLHDLRTRTSGVDRFIEFHLELDGQLSLRVAHRVTDEVERALCEAFPDAQVLVHQEPAGLDDDRLDERILQAERHAAPDGSPDGEGKE
;
A
#
# COMPACT_ATOMS: atom_id res chain seq x y z
N TYR A 1 -44.21 36.92 -16.73
CA TYR A 1 -44.00 37.92 -17.79
C TYR A 1 -42.53 38.36 -17.98
N ALA A 2 -41.52 37.71 -17.39
CA ALA A 2 -40.11 38.11 -17.54
C ALA A 2 -39.21 37.06 -18.24
N VAL A 3 -39.79 36.03 -18.85
CA VAL A 3 -39.06 34.98 -19.60
C VAL A 3 -39.22 35.13 -21.12
N GLU A 4 -40.23 35.88 -21.57
CA GLU A 4 -40.51 36.11 -23.00
C GLU A 4 -39.65 37.22 -23.64
N ILE A 5 -38.84 37.97 -22.86
CA ILE A 5 -38.10 39.14 -23.36
C ILE A 5 -36.61 38.86 -23.62
N THR A 6 -36.00 37.79 -23.09
CA THR A 6 -34.54 37.57 -23.21
C THR A 6 -34.10 36.46 -24.16
N GLY A 7 -34.99 35.59 -24.67
CA GLY A 7 -34.60 34.50 -25.59
C GLY A 7 -33.55 33.53 -25.03
N ALA A 8 -33.38 33.54 -23.70
CA ALA A 8 -32.20 33.03 -23.01
C ALA A 8 -32.41 31.67 -22.31
N VAL A 9 -33.32 30.82 -22.83
CA VAL A 9 -33.54 29.46 -22.31
C VAL A 9 -32.24 28.63 -22.34
N TRP A 10 -31.36 28.93 -23.29
CA TRP A 10 -30.05 28.31 -23.41
C TRP A 10 -29.10 28.65 -22.23
N ILE A 11 -29.29 29.79 -21.56
CA ILE A 11 -28.47 30.17 -20.39
C ILE A 11 -28.75 29.25 -19.21
N ASP A 12 -30.02 28.92 -18.97
CA ASP A 12 -30.42 27.98 -17.90
C ASP A 12 -29.86 26.57 -18.17
N ALA A 13 -29.93 26.12 -19.42
CA ALA A 13 -29.32 24.85 -19.85
C ALA A 13 -27.79 24.83 -19.66
N LEU A 14 -27.09 25.92 -20.00
CA LEU A 14 -25.65 26.05 -19.77
C LEU A 14 -25.29 26.10 -18.29
N ALA A 15 -26.06 26.82 -17.48
CA ALA A 15 -25.86 26.88 -16.04
C ALA A 15 -26.05 25.49 -15.40
N GLY A 16 -27.09 24.77 -15.79
CA GLY A 16 -27.33 23.38 -15.36
C GLY A 16 -26.21 22.43 -15.79
N ALA A 17 -25.72 22.53 -17.02
CA ALA A 17 -24.59 21.74 -17.50
C ALA A 17 -23.29 22.05 -16.72
N ALA A 18 -23.03 23.32 -16.44
CA ALA A 18 -21.88 23.73 -15.64
C ALA A 18 -21.96 23.17 -14.20
N ILE A 19 -23.14 23.22 -13.57
CA ILE A 19 -23.37 22.62 -12.25
C ILE A 19 -23.18 21.10 -12.31
N ALA A 20 -23.75 20.42 -13.30
CA ALA A 20 -23.60 18.97 -13.45
C ALA A 20 -22.14 18.55 -13.61
N LEU A 21 -21.36 19.28 -14.41
CA LEU A 21 -19.92 19.05 -14.56
C LEU A 21 -19.16 19.25 -13.24
N ALA A 22 -19.49 20.30 -12.48
CA ALA A 22 -18.89 20.55 -11.17
C ALA A 22 -19.21 19.41 -10.18
N LEU A 23 -20.45 18.91 -10.17
CA LEU A 23 -20.88 17.79 -9.33
C LEU A 23 -20.17 16.48 -9.72
N ILE A 24 -20.10 16.17 -11.01
CA ILE A 24 -19.37 14.98 -11.51
C ILE A 24 -17.90 15.06 -11.10
N TRP A 25 -17.27 16.22 -11.26
CA TRP A 25 -15.88 16.41 -10.86
C TRP A 25 -15.67 16.17 -9.36
N GLY A 26 -16.52 16.74 -8.51
CA GLY A 26 -16.48 16.46 -7.06
C GLY A 26 -16.71 14.99 -6.71
N ALA A 27 -17.73 14.36 -7.34
CA ALA A 27 -18.09 12.97 -7.09
C ALA A 27 -16.98 12.00 -7.51
N THR A 28 -16.31 12.23 -8.64
CA THR A 28 -15.21 11.37 -9.10
C THR A 28 -14.03 11.35 -8.13
N GLY A 29 -13.72 12.47 -7.48
CA GLY A 29 -12.68 12.52 -6.45
C GLY A 29 -13.01 11.70 -5.21
N ILE A 30 -14.27 11.76 -4.75
CA ILE A 30 -14.75 10.97 -3.61
C ILE A 30 -14.76 9.48 -3.96
N ALA A 31 -15.29 9.13 -5.13
CA ALA A 31 -15.35 7.76 -5.61
C ALA A 31 -13.95 7.12 -5.65
N ARG A 32 -12.96 7.81 -6.24
CA ARG A 32 -11.57 7.32 -6.30
C ARG A 32 -10.98 7.04 -4.92
N ARG A 33 -11.18 7.94 -3.95
CA ARG A 33 -10.70 7.71 -2.57
C ARG A 33 -11.38 6.51 -1.92
N ALA A 34 -12.69 6.34 -2.14
CA ALA A 34 -13.41 5.18 -1.62
C ALA A 34 -12.91 3.87 -2.26
N PHE A 35 -12.62 3.87 -3.56
CA PHE A 35 -12.00 2.73 -4.24
C PHE A 35 -10.60 2.42 -3.72
N ASP A 36 -9.75 3.43 -3.50
CA ASP A 36 -8.41 3.24 -2.94
C ASP A 36 -8.46 2.57 -1.55
N ILE A 37 -9.41 2.96 -0.70
CA ILE A 37 -9.63 2.33 0.61
C ILE A 37 -10.15 0.89 0.45
N LEU A 38 -11.11 0.67 -0.44
CA LEU A 38 -11.73 -0.65 -0.66
C LEU A 38 -10.73 -1.67 -1.24
N MET A 39 -9.78 -1.21 -2.05
CA MET A 39 -8.77 -2.06 -2.68
C MET A 39 -7.53 -2.28 -1.80
N ASP A 40 -7.58 -1.86 -0.52
CA ASP A 40 -6.45 -1.95 0.41
C ASP A 40 -5.15 -1.44 -0.21
N LYS A 41 -5.23 -0.26 -0.83
CA LYS A 41 -4.09 0.34 -1.53
C LYS A 41 -2.91 0.50 -0.58
N GLU A 42 -1.75 0.07 -1.06
CA GLU A 42 -0.50 0.11 -0.33
C GLU A 42 -0.07 1.55 0.01
N LEU A 43 0.68 1.71 1.10
CA LEU A 43 1.32 2.98 1.43
C LEU A 43 2.31 3.41 0.33
N PRO A 44 2.59 4.72 0.22
CA PRO A 44 3.59 5.22 -0.72
C PRO A 44 4.95 4.52 -0.57
N PRO A 45 5.73 4.37 -1.66
CA PRO A 45 7.05 3.74 -1.62
C PRO A 45 8.01 4.35 -0.59
N ASP A 46 7.93 5.67 -0.38
CA ASP A 46 8.74 6.37 0.61
C ASP A 46 8.40 5.94 2.05
N ASP A 47 7.11 5.70 2.34
CA ASP A 47 6.67 5.20 3.64
C ASP A 47 7.10 3.75 3.83
N ARG A 48 7.00 2.91 2.78
CA ARG A 48 7.51 1.53 2.80
C ARG A 48 9.01 1.50 3.10
N ALA A 49 9.81 2.27 2.38
CA ALA A 49 11.25 2.35 2.59
C ALA A 49 11.60 2.85 4.01
N ARG A 50 10.79 3.76 4.55
CA ARG A 50 10.95 4.24 5.93
C ARG A 50 10.63 3.15 6.96
N ILE A 51 9.61 2.32 6.73
CA ILE A 51 9.28 1.16 7.59
C ILE A 51 10.47 0.20 7.61
N GLU A 52 10.97 -0.19 6.43
CA GLU A 52 12.13 -1.08 6.31
C GLU A 52 13.36 -0.53 7.04
N ALA A 53 13.66 0.77 6.87
CA ALA A 53 14.76 1.42 7.57
C ALA A 53 14.62 1.40 9.10
N ILE A 54 13.41 1.58 9.63
CA ILE A 54 13.14 1.52 11.07
C ILE A 54 13.35 0.11 11.60
N VAL A 55 12.85 -0.91 10.89
CA VAL A 55 13.02 -2.31 11.29
C VAL A 55 14.50 -2.70 11.28
N HIS A 56 15.23 -2.35 10.22
CA HIS A 56 16.66 -2.63 10.09
C HIS A 56 17.57 -1.83 11.04
N ALA A 57 17.05 -0.80 11.71
CA ALA A 57 17.80 -0.09 12.76
C ALA A 57 17.95 -0.92 14.04
N ASN A 58 17.10 -1.94 14.27
CA ASN A 58 17.25 -2.85 15.40
C ASN A 58 18.31 -3.93 15.08
N PRO A 59 19.42 -4.03 15.83
CA PRO A 59 20.51 -4.96 15.52
C PRO A 59 20.14 -6.44 15.67
N ALA A 60 19.03 -6.75 16.35
CA ALA A 60 18.54 -8.12 16.48
C ALA A 60 17.69 -8.56 15.27
N ALA A 61 17.19 -7.62 14.47
CA ALA A 61 16.47 -7.91 13.23
C ALA A 61 17.46 -8.43 12.17
N ARG A 62 17.26 -9.68 11.74
CA ARG A 62 18.08 -10.33 10.71
C ARG A 62 17.54 -10.09 9.30
N GLY A 63 16.24 -9.82 9.20
CA GLY A 63 15.54 -9.63 7.95
C GLY A 63 14.08 -9.22 8.19
N LEU A 64 13.45 -8.78 7.12
CA LEU A 64 12.03 -8.49 7.03
C LEU A 64 11.55 -8.96 5.67
N HIS A 65 10.43 -9.66 5.65
CA HIS A 65 9.76 -10.12 4.42
C HIS A 65 8.24 -10.06 4.60
N ASP A 66 7.50 -10.27 3.50
CA ASP A 66 6.03 -10.21 3.50
C ASP A 66 5.45 -8.91 4.09
N LEU A 67 6.15 -7.78 3.89
CA LEU A 67 5.65 -6.47 4.28
C LEU A 67 4.40 -6.12 3.47
N ARG A 68 3.31 -5.93 4.18
CA ARG A 68 2.01 -5.50 3.66
C ARG A 68 1.59 -4.26 4.40
N THR A 69 1.18 -3.26 3.64
CA THR A 69 0.63 -2.03 4.21
C THR A 69 -0.67 -1.68 3.53
N ARG A 70 -1.58 -1.05 4.27
CA ARG A 70 -2.85 -0.55 3.73
C ARG A 70 -3.35 0.63 4.56
N THR A 71 -4.27 1.39 4.00
CA THR A 71 -4.92 2.51 4.69
C THR A 71 -6.43 2.25 4.77
N SER A 72 -7.01 2.44 5.95
CA SER A 72 -8.47 2.46 6.14
C SER A 72 -8.90 3.74 6.83
N GLY A 73 -9.43 4.69 6.06
CA GLY A 73 -9.78 6.00 6.59
C GLY A 73 -8.54 6.77 7.03
N VAL A 74 -8.43 7.03 8.34
CA VAL A 74 -7.27 7.71 8.95
C VAL A 74 -6.23 6.72 9.50
N ASP A 75 -6.61 5.45 9.67
CA ASP A 75 -5.75 4.44 10.26
C ASP A 75 -4.86 3.80 9.18
N ARG A 76 -3.61 3.56 9.52
CA ARG A 76 -2.66 2.80 8.70
C ARG A 76 -2.49 1.41 9.31
N PHE A 77 -2.28 0.42 8.47
CA PHE A 77 -1.97 -0.95 8.91
C PHE A 77 -0.63 -1.34 8.33
N ILE A 78 0.24 -1.88 9.18
CA ILE A 78 1.59 -2.33 8.82
C ILE A 78 1.73 -3.75 9.36
N GLU A 79 1.83 -4.72 8.46
CA GLU A 79 1.93 -6.14 8.79
C GLU A 79 3.17 -6.71 8.10
N PHE A 80 4.02 -7.44 8.81
CA PHE A 80 5.22 -8.05 8.22
C PHE A 80 5.75 -9.21 9.07
N HIS A 81 6.64 -9.99 8.47
CA HIS A 81 7.42 -11.00 9.16
C HIS A 81 8.79 -10.45 9.54
N LEU A 82 9.17 -10.61 10.81
CA LEU A 82 10.44 -10.20 11.37
C LEU A 82 11.32 -11.43 11.58
N GLU A 83 12.42 -11.49 10.85
CA GLU A 83 13.39 -12.58 10.99
C GLU A 83 14.33 -12.29 12.17
N LEU A 84 14.41 -13.23 13.10
CA LEU A 84 15.22 -13.17 14.32
C LEU A 84 16.12 -14.40 14.44
N ASP A 85 17.11 -14.35 15.34
CA ASP A 85 17.91 -15.54 15.64
C ASP A 85 17.03 -16.64 16.29
N GLY A 86 16.95 -17.81 15.66
CA GLY A 86 16.12 -18.93 16.12
C GLY A 86 16.55 -19.55 17.45
N GLN A 87 17.71 -19.18 17.99
CA GLN A 87 18.16 -19.58 19.33
C GLN A 87 17.64 -18.64 20.44
N LEU A 88 16.99 -17.52 20.09
CA LEU A 88 16.41 -16.62 21.08
C LEU A 88 15.26 -17.30 21.81
N SER A 89 15.19 -17.11 23.13
CA SER A 89 13.98 -17.46 23.86
C SER A 89 12.82 -16.60 23.37
N LEU A 90 11.60 -17.15 23.37
CA LEU A 90 10.38 -16.43 22.98
C LEU A 90 10.22 -15.07 23.67
N ARG A 91 10.61 -14.95 24.94
CA ARG A 91 10.57 -13.69 25.69
C ARG A 91 11.50 -12.61 25.14
N VAL A 92 12.67 -13.02 24.63
CA VAL A 92 13.64 -12.09 24.03
C VAL A 92 13.17 -11.67 22.65
N ALA A 93 12.67 -12.61 21.84
CA ALA A 93 12.09 -12.32 20.53
C ALA A 93 10.90 -11.36 20.63
N HIS A 94 9.99 -11.59 21.59
CA HIS A 94 8.87 -10.70 21.86
C HIS A 94 9.33 -9.29 22.26
N ARG A 95 10.34 -9.16 23.13
CA ARG A 95 10.88 -7.84 23.49
C ARG A 95 11.49 -7.10 22.29
N VAL A 96 12.22 -7.79 21.42
CA VAL A 96 12.76 -7.18 20.19
C VAL A 96 11.61 -6.69 19.30
N THR A 97 10.54 -7.49 19.23
CA THR A 97 9.33 -7.14 18.49
C THR A 97 8.67 -5.89 19.07
N ASP A 98 8.48 -5.82 20.38
CA ASP A 98 7.92 -4.63 21.07
C ASP A 98 8.77 -3.37 20.81
N GLU A 99 10.09 -3.50 20.75
CA GLU A 99 11.00 -2.39 20.43
C GLU A 99 10.79 -1.89 18.99
N VAL A 100 10.66 -2.80 18.03
CA VAL A 100 10.38 -2.49 16.63
C VAL A 100 8.99 -1.88 16.45
N GLU A 101 7.96 -2.49 17.04
CA GLU A 101 6.58 -1.98 17.01
C GLU A 101 6.50 -0.56 17.57
N ARG A 102 7.15 -0.31 18.72
CA ARG A 102 7.19 1.03 19.32
C ARG A 102 7.87 2.05 18.40
N ALA A 103 9.00 1.71 17.79
CA ALA A 103 9.68 2.61 16.85
C ALA A 103 8.82 2.93 15.62
N LEU A 104 8.06 1.95 15.12
CA LEU A 104 7.11 2.14 14.03
C LEU A 104 5.92 3.03 14.46
N CYS A 105 5.35 2.81 15.64
CA CYS A 105 4.28 3.64 16.19
C CYS A 105 4.74 5.09 16.48
N GLU A 106 6.00 5.30 16.85
CA GLU A 106 6.59 6.64 16.99
C GLU A 106 6.71 7.35 15.63
N ALA A 107 7.06 6.62 14.58
CA ALA A 107 7.19 7.16 13.23
C ALA A 107 5.84 7.35 12.51
N PHE A 108 4.86 6.50 12.83
CA PHE A 108 3.52 6.46 12.26
C PHE A 108 2.47 6.37 13.39
N PRO A 109 2.11 7.50 14.02
CA PRO A 109 1.24 7.51 15.21
C PRO A 109 -0.15 6.90 15.02
N ASP A 110 -0.68 6.91 13.80
CA ASP A 110 -1.99 6.36 13.44
C ASP A 110 -1.90 4.91 12.91
N ALA A 111 -0.74 4.25 13.06
CA ALA A 111 -0.53 2.91 12.55
C ALA A 111 -0.90 1.84 13.58
N GLN A 112 -1.60 0.81 13.10
CA GLN A 112 -1.70 -0.49 13.76
C GLN A 112 -0.63 -1.40 13.16
N VAL A 113 0.28 -1.87 14.01
CA VAL A 113 1.40 -2.71 13.62
C VAL A 113 1.15 -4.13 14.10
N LEU A 114 1.34 -5.12 13.22
CA LEU A 114 1.31 -6.53 13.55
C LEU A 114 2.58 -7.19 13.01
N VAL A 115 3.37 -7.78 13.92
CA VAL A 115 4.64 -8.41 13.56
C VAL A 115 4.57 -9.90 13.84
N HIS A 116 4.81 -10.71 12.81
CA HIS A 116 5.01 -12.15 12.97
C HIS A 116 6.50 -12.44 13.16
N GLN A 117 6.87 -13.16 14.23
CA GLN A 117 8.26 -13.46 14.55
C GLN A 117 8.66 -14.80 13.96
N GLU A 118 9.74 -14.83 13.18
CA GLU A 118 10.21 -16.04 12.52
C GLU A 118 11.72 -16.23 12.70
N PRO A 119 12.21 -17.48 12.78
CA PRO A 119 13.65 -17.74 12.78
C PRO A 119 14.24 -17.42 11.40
N ALA A 120 15.36 -16.70 11.40
CA ALA A 120 16.08 -16.36 10.18
C ALA A 120 16.57 -17.61 9.46
N GLY A 121 16.46 -17.60 8.12
CA GLY A 121 16.84 -18.73 7.28
C GLY A 121 15.87 -19.92 7.32
N LEU A 122 14.66 -19.72 7.86
CA LEU A 122 13.56 -20.65 7.63
C LEU A 122 13.19 -20.61 6.13
N ASP A 123 13.09 -21.79 5.53
CA ASP A 123 12.61 -21.98 4.17
C ASP A 123 11.10 -22.21 4.23
N ASP A 124 10.34 -21.18 3.86
CA ASP A 124 8.88 -21.12 3.96
C ASP A 124 8.24 -20.56 2.68
N ASP A 125 6.93 -20.74 2.53
CA ASP A 125 6.19 -20.27 1.35
C ASP A 125 5.90 -18.77 1.47
N ARG A 126 6.88 -17.94 1.10
CA ARG A 126 6.80 -16.48 1.20
C ARG A 126 5.85 -15.87 0.16
N LEU A 127 4.99 -14.97 0.61
CA LEU A 127 3.97 -14.38 -0.26
C LEU A 127 4.60 -13.44 -1.29
N ASP A 128 5.60 -12.65 -0.89
CA ASP A 128 6.34 -11.75 -1.77
C ASP A 128 7.02 -12.51 -2.94
N GLU A 129 7.63 -13.66 -2.68
CA GLU A 129 8.18 -14.54 -3.72
C GLU A 129 7.11 -15.03 -4.70
N ARG A 130 5.94 -15.43 -4.18
CA ARG A 130 4.81 -15.87 -5.01
C ARG A 130 4.25 -14.76 -5.89
N ILE A 131 4.17 -13.53 -5.37
CA ILE A 131 3.74 -12.36 -6.14
C ILE A 131 4.75 -12.07 -7.25
N LEU A 132 6.04 -12.00 -6.92
CA LEU A 132 7.10 -11.80 -7.91
C LEU A 132 7.12 -12.89 -8.98
N GLN A 133 6.85 -14.15 -8.60
CA GLN A 133 6.71 -15.24 -9.56
C GLN A 133 5.48 -15.04 -10.47
N ALA A 134 4.33 -14.67 -9.93
CA ALA A 134 3.11 -14.42 -10.71
C ALA A 134 3.29 -13.26 -11.70
N GLU A 135 3.95 -12.18 -11.29
CA GLU A 135 4.26 -11.03 -12.14
C GLU A 135 5.19 -11.39 -13.29
N ARG A 136 6.25 -12.19 -13.03
CA ARG A 136 7.14 -12.67 -14.09
C ARG A 136 6.43 -13.55 -15.11
N HIS A 137 5.46 -14.36 -14.69
CA HIS A 137 4.66 -15.18 -15.61
C HIS A 137 3.58 -14.38 -16.37
N ALA A 138 3.09 -13.28 -15.78
CA ALA A 138 2.10 -12.41 -16.40
C ALA A 138 2.71 -11.37 -17.36
N ALA A 139 4.02 -11.11 -17.25
CA ALA A 139 4.72 -10.27 -18.21
C ALA A 139 4.71 -10.94 -19.61
N PRO A 140 4.19 -10.28 -20.66
CA PRO A 140 4.25 -10.84 -22.01
C PRO A 140 5.71 -10.98 -22.42
N ASP A 141 6.06 -12.17 -22.92
CA ASP A 141 7.40 -12.52 -23.41
C ASP A 141 7.96 -11.42 -24.34
N GLY A 142 8.85 -10.63 -23.77
CA GLY A 142 9.66 -9.63 -24.45
C GLY A 142 11.08 -10.13 -24.59
N SER A 143 11.28 -11.26 -25.27
CA SER A 143 12.59 -11.66 -25.78
C SER A 143 12.78 -11.15 -27.21
N PRO A 144 13.61 -10.11 -27.44
CA PRO A 144 14.35 -10.03 -28.69
C PRO A 144 15.52 -10.99 -28.53
N ASP A 145 15.50 -12.14 -29.19
CA ASP A 145 16.70 -12.83 -29.70
C ASP A 145 16.31 -14.17 -30.32
N GLY A 146 15.75 -14.07 -31.53
CA GLY A 146 15.91 -15.13 -32.52
C GLY A 146 17.33 -15.06 -33.07
N GLU A 147 18.29 -15.63 -32.35
CA GLU A 147 19.56 -16.03 -32.96
C GLU A 147 19.26 -17.11 -34.01
N GLY A 148 19.20 -16.69 -35.27
CA GLY A 148 19.25 -17.56 -36.43
C GLY A 148 20.58 -18.30 -36.48
N LYS A 149 20.59 -19.52 -35.94
CA LYS A 149 21.42 -20.60 -36.47
C LYS A 149 20.56 -21.39 -37.45
N GLU A 150 20.83 -21.18 -38.74
CA GLU A 150 21.15 -22.20 -39.76
C GLU A 150 21.23 -21.56 -41.15
#